data_AF-A0A0D2LNM0-F1
#
_entry.id   AF-A0A0D2LNM0-F1
#
_cell.length_a   1.000
_cell.length_b   1.000
_cell.length_c   1.000
_cell.angle_alpha   90.00
_cell.angle_beta   90.00
_cell.angle_gamma   90.00
#
_symmetry.space_group_name_H-M   'P 1'
#
loop_
_entity.id
_entity.type
_entity.pdbx_description
1 polymer ?
#
loop_
_entity_poly.entity_id
_entity_poly.type
_entity_poly.pdbx_seq_one_letter_code
_entity_poly.pdbx_strand_id
1 'polypeptide(L)'
;MPVEDVRALAKGRVYSGRQALEIGLVDEIGGVGRAIEVARAAAGLPPEPAASQLLEWPPRKIPPALALLRSSGEWCDSAAIL
;
A
#
# COMPACT_ATOMS: atom_id res chain seq x y z
N MET A 1 -12.22 1.82 -18.96
CA MET A 1 -13.69 1.87 -18.85
C MET A 1 -14.18 3.21 -19.43
N PRO A 2 -15.20 3.22 -20.30
CA PRO A 2 -15.85 4.44 -20.79
C PRO A 2 -16.47 5.30 -19.69
N VAL A 3 -16.61 6.61 -19.91
CA VAL A 3 -17.10 7.57 -18.90
C VAL A 3 -18.57 7.30 -18.53
N GLU A 4 -19.34 6.84 -19.50
CA GLU A 4 -20.76 6.51 -19.43
C GLU A 4 -21.00 5.33 -18.48
N ASP A 5 -20.14 4.31 -18.57
CA ASP A 5 -20.17 3.13 -17.71
C ASP A 5 -19.77 3.49 -16.28
N VAL A 6 -18.72 4.31 -16.13
CA VAL A 6 -18.31 4.82 -14.81
C VAL A 6 -19.44 5.63 -14.17
N ARG A 7 -20.14 6.47 -14.94
CA ARG A 7 -21.27 7.30 -14.44
C ARG A 7 -22.44 6.44 -13.95
N ALA A 8 -22.68 5.28 -14.56
CA ALA A 8 -23.71 4.36 -14.11
C ALA A 8 -23.36 3.74 -12.74
N LEU A 9 -22.09 3.44 -12.52
CA LEU A 9 -21.55 2.83 -11.28
C LEU A 9 -21.33 3.85 -10.15
N ALA A 10 -20.86 5.06 -10.46
CA ALA A 10 -20.43 6.09 -9.51
C ALA A 10 -21.58 6.91 -8.89
N LYS A 11 -22.58 6.24 -8.31
CA LYS A 11 -23.76 6.85 -7.66
C LYS A 11 -23.69 6.86 -6.13
N GLY A 12 -22.49 6.81 -5.56
CA GLY A 12 -22.28 6.72 -4.11
C GLY A 12 -22.56 5.34 -3.49
N ARG A 13 -22.62 4.28 -4.32
CA ARG A 13 -22.76 2.90 -3.86
C ARG A 13 -21.41 2.36 -3.39
N VAL A 14 -21.43 1.61 -2.29
CA VAL A 14 -20.25 0.88 -1.80
C VAL A 14 -20.19 -0.48 -2.49
N TYR A 15 -18.99 -0.86 -2.92
CA TYR A 15 -18.71 -2.17 -3.52
C TYR A 15 -17.71 -2.91 -2.64
N SER A 16 -17.96 -4.20 -2.39
CA SER A 16 -16.93 -5.07 -1.83
C SER A 16 -15.78 -5.25 -2.83
N GLY A 17 -14.59 -5.63 -2.36
CA GLY A 17 -13.46 -5.90 -3.26
C GLY A 17 -13.81 -6.90 -4.37
N ARG A 18 -14.49 -8.01 -4.02
CA ARG A 18 -14.93 -9.01 -5.01
C ARG A 18 -15.88 -8.42 -6.07
N GLN A 19 -16.88 -7.65 -5.64
CA GLN A 19 -17.78 -6.98 -6.57
C GLN A 19 -17.05 -5.97 -7.46
N ALA A 20 -16.12 -5.20 -6.88
CA ALA A 20 -15.30 -4.24 -7.61
C ALA A 20 -14.43 -4.93 -8.68
N LEU A 21 -13.92 -6.13 -8.39
CA LEU A 21 -13.16 -6.94 -9.36
C LEU A 21 -14.05 -7.40 -10.51
N GLU A 22 -15.25 -7.90 -10.22
CA GLU A 22 -16.21 -8.38 -11.24
C GLU A 22 -16.63 -7.28 -12.22
N ILE A 23 -16.80 -6.04 -11.74
CA ILE A 23 -17.18 -4.89 -12.56
C ILE A 23 -15.97 -4.10 -13.11
N GLY A 24 -14.75 -4.57 -12.87
CA GLY A 24 -13.52 -3.94 -13.37
C GLY A 24 -13.19 -2.58 -12.77
N LEU A 25 -13.60 -2.32 -11.52
CA LEU A 25 -13.15 -1.14 -10.76
C LEU A 25 -11.77 -1.34 -10.12
N VAL A 26 -11.35 -2.59 -9.89
CA VAL A 26 -10.01 -2.94 -9.38
C VAL A 26 -9.41 -4.04 -10.26
N ASP A 27 -8.08 -4.07 -10.35
CA ASP A 27 -7.37 -5.02 -11.20
C ASP A 27 -7.16 -6.39 -10.52
N GLU A 28 -6.88 -6.40 -9.21
CA GLU A 28 -6.59 -7.62 -8.44
C GLU A 28 -7.05 -7.46 -6.98
N ILE A 29 -7.31 -8.57 -6.31
CA ILE A 29 -7.59 -8.62 -4.87
C ILE A 29 -6.37 -9.17 -4.13
N GLY A 30 -5.86 -8.38 -3.18
CA GLY A 30 -4.72 -8.76 -2.37
C GLY A 30 -4.55 -7.85 -1.15
N GLY A 31 -3.52 -8.16 -0.35
CA GLY A 31 -3.09 -7.31 0.76
C GLY A 31 -2.00 -6.33 0.36
N VAL A 32 -1.47 -5.61 1.36
CA VAL A 32 -0.40 -4.61 1.16
C VAL A 32 0.86 -5.23 0.55
N GLY A 33 1.27 -6.43 0.98
CA GLY A 33 2.44 -7.12 0.42
C GLY A 33 2.31 -7.36 -1.09
N ARG A 34 1.14 -7.82 -1.52
CA ARG A 34 0.86 -8.03 -2.95
C ARG A 34 0.87 -6.71 -3.73
N ALA A 35 0.31 -5.64 -3.16
CA ALA A 35 0.35 -4.31 -3.77
C ALA A 35 1.79 -3.80 -3.95
N ILE A 36 2.68 -4.06 -2.99
CA ILE A 36 4.11 -3.70 -3.07
C ILE A 36 4.81 -4.51 -4.16
N GLU A 37 4.57 -5.82 -4.25
CA GLU A 37 5.14 -6.66 -5.31
C GLU A 37 4.76 -6.16 -6.71
N VAL A 38 3.47 -5.88 -6.92
CA VAL A 38 2.95 -5.37 -8.20
C VAL A 38 3.56 -4.00 -8.50
N ALA A 39 3.65 -3.10 -7.51
CA ALA A 39 4.28 -1.79 -7.68
C ALA A 39 5.77 -1.90 -8.04
N ARG A 40 6.52 -2.82 -7.40
CA ARG A 40 7.93 -3.09 -7.74
C ARG A 40 8.06 -3.59 -9.17
N ALA A 41 7.24 -4.56 -9.57
CA ALA A 41 7.24 -5.10 -10.92
C ALA A 41 6.92 -4.02 -11.96
N ALA A 42 5.90 -3.18 -11.70
CA ALA A 42 5.54 -2.06 -12.57
C ALA A 42 6.64 -0.98 -12.66
N ALA A 43 7.41 -0.78 -11.59
CA ALA A 43 8.54 0.13 -11.55
C ALA A 43 9.85 -0.47 -12.12
N GLY A 44 9.86 -1.75 -12.52
CA GLY A 44 11.06 -2.44 -12.99
C GLY A 44 12.11 -2.69 -11.90
N LEU A 45 11.69 -2.70 -10.63
CA LEU A 45 12.56 -2.98 -9.49
C LEU A 45 12.70 -4.50 -9.29
N PRO A 46 13.86 -4.97 -8.80
CA PRO A 46 14.02 -6.39 -8.49
C PRO A 46 13.10 -6.78 -7.31
N PRO A 47 12.76 -8.08 -7.21
CA PRO A 47 12.01 -8.60 -6.08
C PRO A 47 12.77 -8.39 -4.77
N GLU A 48 12.05 -8.48 -3.64
CA GLU A 48 12.62 -8.42 -2.30
C GLU A 48 13.83 -9.36 -2.13
N PRO A 49 14.86 -9.04 -1.32
CA PRO A 49 15.03 -7.89 -0.42
C PRO A 49 15.86 -6.72 -0.97
N ALA A 50 16.25 -6.77 -2.24
CA ALA A 50 17.52 -6.16 -2.63
C ALA A 50 17.52 -4.69 -3.11
N ALA A 51 16.38 -4.00 -3.31
CA ALA A 51 16.45 -2.68 -3.98
C ALA A 51 15.52 -1.55 -3.54
N SER A 52 14.59 -1.75 -2.61
CA SER A 52 13.66 -0.67 -2.25
C SER A 52 13.30 -0.71 -0.78
N GLN A 53 13.76 0.28 -0.02
CA GLN A 53 13.21 0.57 1.30
C GLN A 53 11.81 1.15 1.10
N LEU A 54 10.81 0.57 1.78
CA LEU A 54 9.49 1.15 1.85
C LEU A 54 9.59 2.41 2.72
N LEU A 55 9.39 3.59 2.12
CA LEU A 55 9.44 4.86 2.83
C LEU A 55 8.02 5.35 3.11
N GLU A 56 7.71 5.63 4.38
CA GLU A 56 6.50 6.35 4.73
C GLU A 56 6.63 7.84 4.38
N TRP A 57 5.75 8.34 3.50
CA TRP A 57 5.73 9.74 3.09
C TRP A 57 4.31 10.32 3.19
N PRO A 58 4.12 11.55 3.72
CA PRO A 58 5.12 12.45 4.28
C PRO A 58 5.71 11.94 5.61
N PRO A 59 6.94 12.34 5.98
CA PRO A 59 7.55 11.91 7.21
C PRO A 59 6.71 12.38 8.39
N ARG A 60 6.45 11.48 9.33
CA ARG A 60 5.68 11.80 10.53
C ARG A 60 6.42 12.87 11.33
N LYS A 61 5.82 14.06 11.48
CA LYS A 61 6.38 15.15 12.30
C LYS A 61 6.27 14.75 13.78
N ILE A 62 7.35 14.22 14.34
CA ILE A 62 7.45 13.96 15.78
C ILE A 62 8.08 15.17 16.49
N PRO A 63 7.56 15.61 17.65
CA PRO A 63 8.21 16.64 18.44
C PRO A 63 9.63 16.20 18.82
N PRO A 64 10.63 17.10 18.80
CA PRO A 64 12.03 16.73 19.02
C PRO A 64 12.26 16.06 20.39
N ALA A 65 11.49 16.42 21.42
CA ALA A 65 11.54 15.76 22.73
C ALA A 65 11.13 14.27 22.69
N LEU A 66 10.17 13.91 21.84
CA LEU A 66 9.71 12.53 21.64
C LEU A 66 10.66 11.72 20.73
N ALA A 67 11.48 12.38 19.92
CA ALA A 67 12.46 11.70 19.07
C ALA A 67 13.53 10.96 19.89
N LEU A 68 13.88 11.47 21.07
CA LEU A 68 14.83 10.83 22.01
C LEU A 68 14.28 9.55 22.63
N LEU A 69 12.96 9.38 22.71
CA LEU A 69 12.34 8.15 23.21
C LEU A 69 12.39 7.02 22.17
N ARG A 70 12.63 7.34 20.89
CA ARG A 70 12.76 6.35 19.81
C ARG A 70 14.02 5.49 19.95
N SER A 71 15.09 5.98 20.58
CA SER A 71 16.29 5.18 20.86
C SER A 71 16.11 4.20 22.03
N SER A 72 15.03 4.32 22.81
CA SER A 72 14.85 3.61 24.08
C SER A 72 13.70 2.60 24.06
N GLY A 73 13.12 2.30 22.90
CA GLY A 73 12.01 1.38 22.78
C GLY A 73 12.19 0.45 21.59
N GLU A 74 12.44 -0.81 21.91
CA GLU A 74 12.32 -2.00 21.06
C GLU A 74 10.97 -2.03 20.34
N TRP A 75 10.84 -1.29 19.23
CA TRP A 75 9.62 -1.31 18.42
C TRP A 75 9.99 -1.29 16.95
N CYS A 76 9.70 -2.43 16.32
CA CYS A 76 9.67 -2.69 14.88
C CYS A 76 10.98 -3.12 14.20
N ASP A 77 11.60 -4.20 14.66
CA ASP A 77 12.51 -5.04 13.85
C ASP A 77 12.02 -6.51 13.75
N SER A 78 10.71 -6.77 13.92
CA SER A 78 10.14 -8.11 13.66
C SER A 78 9.83 -8.37 12.18
N ALA A 79 10.49 -7.67 11.25
CA ALA A 79 10.55 -8.05 9.84
C ALA A 79 11.86 -8.81 9.49
N ALA A 80 12.63 -9.21 10.50
CA ALA A 80 13.78 -10.11 10.35
C ALA A 80 13.54 -11.47 11.04
N ILE A 81 12.40 -12.10 10.76
CA ILE A 81 12.22 -13.55 10.97
C ILE A 81 11.79 -14.16 9.64
N LEU A 82 12.72 -14.17 8.68
CA LEU A 82 13.30 -15.37 8.03
C LEU A 82 14.29 -14.91 6.96
#